data_AF-A0A2S4KZ28-F1
#
_entry.id   AF-A0A2S4KZ28-F1
#
_cell.length_a   1.000
_cell.length_b   1.000
_cell.length_c   1.000
_cell.angle_alpha   90.00
_cell.angle_beta   90.00
_cell.angle_gamma   90.00
#
_symmetry.space_group_name_H-M   'P 1'
#
loop_
_entity.id
_entity.type
_entity.pdbx_description
1 polymer ?
#
loop_
_entity_poly.entity_id
_entity_poly.type
_entity_poly.pdbx_seq_one_letter_code
_entity_poly.pdbx_strand_id
1 'polypeptide(L)'
;YASSQLTVSSDTNLLYEDIPDEVLAANAAELLHEESAVDIDAVDEARVGKITILYGEESPAYERALRTHEEHNRLHGYPMFVQRESILDGYWTKPAYIQSVLLQELSKPESRRLSWLFWFDADTVILNYKMSLETFLPPDMDNELSDVHILVTEDWNGLNNGVFAIRTAPDSVNLLASILAFRDFRPETILPFQDQSAMEMVLQQRKFAEHAVTVPQRWFNAYASIKSESYEDALVQRGDLLVHFAGLPGRERLLNEWCQISERQDPEWVIYPEDTSYPAEIHQFWESFKVERAERRRIERFWETGKLHLQQMIRFASRAIMKLVEKMDTLQASRSASEKLLQRIKALGGKDISEKDIQELNFTIGNIDQVSKSPSSGQMQKIMEAYYTTRYLKTLHYPPE
;
A
#
# COMPACT_ATOMS: atom_id res chain seq x y z
N TYR A 1 39.94 -5.57 49.41
CA TYR A 1 39.78 -5.91 50.83
C TYR A 1 38.86 -4.87 51.44
N ALA A 2 37.64 -5.13 51.91
CA ALA A 2 36.97 -6.37 52.29
C ALA A 2 35.48 -6.31 51.84
N SER A 3 34.90 -7.49 51.60
CA SER A 3 33.49 -7.68 51.26
C SER A 3 32.65 -7.90 52.52
N SER A 4 31.37 -7.54 52.48
CA SER A 4 30.38 -7.90 53.50
C SER A 4 29.25 -8.70 52.86
N GLN A 5 29.17 -9.97 53.21
CA GLN A 5 28.10 -10.90 52.87
C GLN A 5 26.91 -10.70 53.82
N LEU A 6 25.69 -10.79 53.29
CA LEU A 6 24.44 -10.93 54.03
C LEU A 6 23.96 -12.37 53.90
N THR A 7 23.94 -13.09 55.01
CA THR A 7 23.35 -14.43 55.19
C THR A 7 21.90 -14.30 55.64
N VAL A 8 21.00 -15.04 54.97
CA VAL A 8 19.58 -15.18 55.33
C VAL A 8 19.39 -16.43 56.19
N SER A 9 18.68 -16.26 57.29
CA SER A 9 18.35 -17.27 58.30
C SER A 9 17.16 -18.13 57.86
N SER A 10 17.29 -19.45 58.02
CA SER A 10 16.21 -20.44 57.96
C SER A 10 15.58 -20.62 59.34
N ASP A 11 14.25 -20.63 59.42
CA ASP A 11 13.45 -21.52 60.29
C ASP A 11 11.97 -21.14 60.21
N THR A 12 11.12 -22.06 59.76
CA THR A 12 10.06 -22.71 60.57
C THR A 12 9.20 -23.63 59.68
N ASN A 13 9.26 -24.93 59.99
CA ASN A 13 8.28 -25.96 59.60
C ASN A 13 6.95 -25.74 60.34
N LEU A 14 5.80 -26.00 59.69
CA LEU A 14 4.61 -26.58 60.32
C LEU A 14 3.69 -27.27 59.26
N LEU A 15 3.58 -28.60 59.40
CA LEU A 15 2.42 -29.50 59.20
C LEU A 15 1.78 -29.63 57.80
N TYR A 16 2.11 -30.73 57.11
CA TYR A 16 1.27 -31.36 56.08
C TYR A 16 0.44 -32.47 56.72
N GLU A 17 -0.89 -32.37 56.62
CA GLU A 17 -1.82 -33.48 56.85
C GLU A 17 -1.99 -34.30 55.55
N ASP A 18 -2.05 -35.62 55.70
CA ASP A 18 -2.16 -36.61 54.63
C ASP A 18 -3.42 -36.45 53.79
N ILE A 19 -3.27 -36.08 52.51
CA ILE A 19 -4.32 -36.15 51.50
C ILE A 19 -4.10 -37.44 50.68
N PRO A 20 -5.09 -38.35 50.57
CA PRO A 20 -4.92 -39.61 49.81
C PRO A 20 -4.60 -39.36 48.32
N ASP A 21 -3.65 -40.14 47.79
CA ASP A 21 -3.11 -40.02 46.41
C ASP A 21 -4.18 -40.07 45.29
N GLU A 22 -5.36 -40.61 45.55
CA GLU A 22 -6.48 -40.65 44.58
C GLU A 22 -7.15 -39.28 44.36
N VAL A 23 -7.02 -38.33 45.30
CA VAL A 23 -7.58 -36.97 45.15
C VAL A 23 -6.65 -36.05 44.34
N LEU A 24 -5.34 -36.31 44.36
CA LEU A 24 -4.35 -35.59 43.55
C LEU A 24 -4.41 -35.99 42.07
N ALA A 25 -4.75 -37.25 41.77
CA ALA A 25 -4.86 -37.73 40.39
C ALA A 25 -6.17 -37.28 39.70
N ALA A 26 -7.28 -37.15 40.45
CA ALA A 26 -8.56 -36.68 39.91
C ALA A 26 -8.53 -35.18 39.56
N ASN A 27 -7.87 -34.35 40.38
CA ASN A 27 -7.72 -32.92 40.11
C ASN A 27 -6.69 -32.60 39.01
N ALA A 28 -5.69 -33.47 38.78
CA ALA A 28 -4.70 -33.25 37.72
C ALA A 28 -5.25 -33.52 36.30
N ALA A 29 -6.28 -34.37 36.16
CA ALA A 29 -6.90 -34.68 34.87
C ALA A 29 -7.97 -33.65 34.45
N GLU A 30 -8.61 -32.97 35.42
CA GLU A 30 -9.59 -31.90 35.18
C GLU A 30 -8.93 -30.52 34.97
N LEU A 31 -7.64 -30.38 35.29
CA LEU A 31 -6.83 -29.16 35.08
C LEU A 31 -5.99 -29.18 33.78
N LEU A 32 -6.07 -30.23 32.95
CA LEU A 32 -5.32 -30.36 31.69
C LEU A 32 -6.14 -30.12 30.42
N HIS A 33 -7.37 -29.63 30.54
CA HIS A 33 -8.23 -29.27 29.42
C HIS A 33 -8.96 -27.94 29.66
N GLU A 34 -8.21 -26.85 29.81
CA GLU A 34 -8.59 -25.46 29.42
C GLU A 34 -7.51 -24.47 29.91
N GLU A 35 -6.27 -24.65 29.43
CA GLU A 35 -5.32 -23.53 29.35
C GLU A 35 -5.05 -23.26 27.87
N SER A 36 -6.04 -22.70 27.17
CA SER A 36 -5.68 -21.72 26.17
C SER A 36 -5.09 -20.56 26.94
N ALA A 37 -3.77 -20.44 26.91
CA ALA A 37 -3.08 -19.23 27.34
C ALA A 37 -3.61 -18.08 26.48
N VAL A 38 -4.69 -17.45 26.94
CA VAL A 38 -4.97 -16.06 26.64
C VAL A 38 -3.82 -15.33 27.29
N ASP A 39 -2.91 -14.84 26.47
CA ASP A 39 -1.75 -14.07 26.89
C ASP A 39 -2.25 -12.78 27.54
N ILE A 40 -2.47 -12.81 28.86
CA ILE A 40 -2.98 -11.68 29.66
C ILE A 40 -1.89 -10.59 29.80
N ASP A 41 -0.68 -10.86 29.29
CA ASP A 41 0.44 -9.91 29.17
C ASP A 41 0.53 -9.27 27.78
N ALA A 42 -0.44 -9.48 26.88
CA ALA A 42 -0.68 -8.58 25.74
C ALA A 42 -1.22 -7.24 26.27
N VAL A 43 -0.40 -6.53 27.05
CA VAL A 43 -0.46 -5.07 27.13
C VAL A 43 -0.51 -4.60 25.67
N ASP A 44 -1.50 -3.75 25.35
CA ASP A 44 -1.70 -3.14 24.03
C ASP A 44 -0.40 -2.42 23.60
N GLU A 45 0.58 -3.18 23.11
CA GLU A 45 1.80 -2.65 22.54
C GLU A 45 1.35 -1.92 21.28
N ALA A 46 1.66 -0.62 21.23
CA ALA A 46 1.33 0.23 20.10
C ALA A 46 1.65 -0.48 18.77
N ARG A 47 0.64 -0.66 17.92
CA ARG A 47 0.78 -1.35 16.64
C ARG A 47 1.31 -0.43 15.53
N VAL A 48 1.49 0.85 15.84
CA VAL A 48 2.01 1.88 14.95
C VAL A 48 3.28 2.48 15.54
N GLY A 49 4.30 2.68 14.71
CA GLY A 49 5.46 3.50 15.06
C GLY A 49 5.58 4.72 14.16
N LYS A 50 6.16 5.81 14.66
CA LYS A 50 6.49 6.97 13.83
C LYS A 50 7.95 6.94 13.38
N ILE A 51 8.22 7.43 12.19
CA ILE A 51 9.57 7.48 11.63
C ILE A 51 9.82 8.81 10.92
N THR A 52 11.00 9.39 11.14
CA THR A 52 11.40 10.67 10.54
C THR A 52 12.92 10.76 10.40
N ILE A 53 13.36 11.81 9.72
CA ILE A 53 14.76 12.22 9.58
C ILE A 53 14.90 13.65 10.11
N LEU A 54 15.88 13.86 10.99
CA LEU A 54 16.30 15.19 11.40
C LEU A 54 17.81 15.18 11.67
N TYR A 55 18.59 15.57 10.66
CA TYR A 55 20.05 15.65 10.70
C TYR A 55 20.56 16.96 10.09
N GLY A 56 21.84 17.24 10.28
CA GLY A 56 22.52 18.42 9.75
C GLY A 56 22.72 19.50 10.81
N GLU A 57 22.71 20.77 10.39
CA GLU A 57 22.79 21.88 11.34
C GLU A 57 21.58 21.88 12.26
N GLU A 58 21.82 21.97 13.58
CA GLU A 58 20.75 22.01 14.56
C GLU A 58 19.86 23.25 14.35
N SER A 59 18.57 23.01 14.12
CA SER A 59 17.57 24.05 14.07
C SER A 59 16.59 23.91 15.24
N PRO A 60 16.56 24.88 16.18
CA PRO A 60 15.64 24.85 17.32
C PRO A 60 14.17 24.75 16.93
N ALA A 61 13.79 25.27 15.74
CA ALA A 61 12.42 25.22 15.26
C ALA A 61 11.99 23.79 14.88
N TYR A 62 12.85 23.04 14.19
CA TYR A 62 12.58 21.65 13.81
C TYR A 62 12.63 20.72 15.03
N GLU A 63 13.57 20.92 15.95
CA GLU A 63 13.57 20.17 17.22
C GLU A 63 12.32 20.46 18.05
N ARG A 64 11.78 21.68 17.99
CA ARG A 64 10.51 22.02 18.65
C ARG A 64 9.32 21.34 17.98
N ALA A 65 9.29 21.29 16.66
CA ALA A 65 8.27 20.56 15.92
C ALA A 65 8.31 19.05 16.25
N LEU A 66 9.51 18.46 16.31
CA LEU A 66 9.70 17.07 16.72
C LEU A 66 9.13 16.78 18.12
N ARG A 67 9.30 17.70 19.08
CA ARG A 67 8.70 17.55 20.43
C ARG A 67 7.17 17.44 20.42
N THR A 68 6.49 18.06 19.46
CA THR A 68 5.02 17.89 19.34
C THR A 68 4.66 16.46 18.92
N HIS A 69 5.48 15.82 18.09
CA HIS A 69 5.34 14.40 17.77
C HIS A 69 5.71 13.50 18.94
N GLU A 70 6.75 13.82 19.71
CA GLU A 70 7.14 13.09 20.92
C GLU A 70 6.02 13.09 21.96
N GLU A 71 5.38 14.22 22.21
CA GLU A 71 4.27 14.31 23.16
C GLU A 71 3.05 13.52 22.69
N HIS A 72 2.72 13.59 21.40
CA HIS A 72 1.69 12.74 20.81
C HIS A 72 2.01 11.25 20.98
N ASN A 73 3.26 10.86 20.72
CA ASN A 73 3.71 9.48 20.86
C ASN A 73 3.62 9.02 22.32
N ARG A 74 3.96 9.87 23.28
CA ARG A 74 3.83 9.59 24.71
C ARG A 74 2.38 9.32 25.11
N LEU A 75 1.42 10.04 24.53
CA LEU A 75 -0.01 9.88 24.83
C LEU A 75 -0.59 8.57 24.28
N HIS A 76 -0.13 8.13 23.11
CA HIS A 76 -0.65 6.95 22.43
C HIS A 76 0.26 5.71 22.51
N GLY A 77 1.41 5.82 23.19
CA GLY A 77 2.37 4.72 23.35
C GLY A 77 3.20 4.40 22.11
N TYR A 78 3.25 5.27 21.10
CA TYR A 78 3.99 5.00 19.85
C TYR A 78 5.51 5.06 20.04
N PRO A 79 6.30 4.08 19.57
CA PRO A 79 7.73 4.27 19.40
C PRO A 79 8.02 5.27 18.27
N MET A 80 9.15 5.96 18.37
CA MET A 80 9.62 6.87 17.33
C MET A 80 11.06 6.57 16.93
N PHE A 81 11.28 6.49 15.61
CA PHE A 81 12.58 6.27 15.00
C PHE A 81 13.04 7.56 14.32
N VAL A 82 14.09 8.17 14.83
CA VAL A 82 14.64 9.43 14.29
C VAL A 82 16.04 9.17 13.74
N GLN A 83 16.18 9.29 12.43
CA GLN A 83 17.50 9.25 11.81
C GLN A 83 18.20 10.60 11.96
N ARG A 84 19.30 10.59 12.72
CA ARG A 84 20.10 11.78 13.07
C ARG A 84 21.34 11.98 12.20
N GLU A 85 21.59 11.07 11.26
CA GLU A 85 22.74 11.13 10.34
C GLU A 85 22.32 10.84 8.89
N SER A 86 23.03 11.38 7.91
CA SER A 86 22.80 11.03 6.51
C SER A 86 23.32 9.61 6.21
N ILE A 87 22.48 8.75 5.64
CA ILE A 87 22.86 7.39 5.21
C ILE A 87 23.17 7.39 3.71
N LEU A 88 22.32 8.06 2.93
CA LEU A 88 22.45 8.25 1.50
C LEU A 88 22.35 9.74 1.16
N ASP A 89 22.75 10.06 -0.06
CA ASP A 89 22.68 11.42 -0.58
C ASP A 89 21.24 11.96 -0.62
N GLY A 90 21.07 13.18 -0.11
CA GLY A 90 19.81 13.94 -0.19
C GLY A 90 18.58 13.16 0.27
N TYR A 91 17.56 13.17 -0.60
CA TYR A 91 16.23 12.63 -0.33
C TYR A 91 16.18 11.09 -0.24
N TRP A 92 17.24 10.40 -0.64
CA TRP A 92 17.28 8.92 -0.66
C TRP A 92 17.50 8.30 0.71
N THR A 93 17.90 9.07 1.72
CA THR A 93 17.97 8.58 3.11
C THR A 93 16.59 8.18 3.63
N LYS A 94 15.50 8.85 3.22
CA LYS A 94 14.13 8.53 3.64
C LYS A 94 13.74 7.08 3.31
N PRO A 95 13.67 6.66 2.03
CA PRO A 95 13.29 5.29 1.71
C PRO A 95 14.26 4.24 2.26
N ALA A 96 15.57 4.55 2.36
CA ALA A 96 16.56 3.64 2.95
C ALA A 96 16.35 3.42 4.45
N TYR A 97 16.10 4.50 5.19
CA TYR A 97 15.88 4.41 6.63
C TYR A 97 14.58 3.69 6.97
N ILE A 98 13.48 4.02 6.26
CA ILE A 98 12.21 3.31 6.42
C ILE A 98 12.39 1.81 6.13
N GLN A 99 13.10 1.46 5.05
CA GLN A 99 13.36 0.07 4.73
C GLN A 99 14.15 -0.64 5.83
N SER A 100 15.13 0.03 6.44
CA SER A 100 15.91 -0.54 7.55
C SER A 100 15.05 -0.85 8.77
N VAL A 101 14.10 0.03 9.13
CA VAL A 101 13.18 -0.19 10.26
C VAL A 101 12.18 -1.29 9.93
N LEU A 102 11.62 -1.32 8.71
CA LEU A 102 10.74 -2.41 8.28
C LEU A 102 11.42 -3.78 8.35
N LEU A 103 12.68 -3.89 7.93
CA LEU A 103 13.45 -5.12 8.03
C LEU A 103 13.68 -5.55 9.48
N GLN A 104 13.93 -4.60 10.38
CA GLN A 104 14.05 -4.87 11.82
C GLN A 104 12.72 -5.35 12.40
N GLU A 105 11.59 -4.70 12.09
CA GLU A 105 10.26 -5.12 12.55
C GLU A 105 9.87 -6.49 11.98
N LEU A 106 10.17 -6.78 10.70
CA LEU A 106 9.92 -8.08 10.09
C LEU A 106 10.77 -9.22 10.69
N SER A 107 11.89 -8.89 11.36
CA SER A 107 12.71 -9.87 12.07
C SER A 107 12.13 -10.28 13.43
N LYS A 108 11.13 -9.55 13.94
CA LYS A 108 10.41 -9.86 15.17
C LYS A 108 9.23 -10.79 14.89
N PRO A 109 8.77 -11.58 15.88
CA PRO A 109 7.50 -12.30 15.77
C PRO A 109 6.33 -11.35 15.50
N GLU A 110 5.32 -11.83 14.78
CA GLU A 110 4.16 -11.02 14.40
C GLU A 110 3.43 -10.39 15.58
N SER A 111 3.36 -11.08 16.72
CA SER A 111 2.75 -10.58 17.95
C SER A 111 3.52 -9.44 18.64
N ARG A 112 4.78 -9.17 18.22
CA ARG A 112 5.67 -8.18 18.86
C ARG A 112 6.22 -7.14 17.89
N ARG A 113 5.81 -7.18 16.62
CA ARG A 113 6.24 -6.23 15.61
C ARG A 113 5.20 -5.14 15.43
N LEU A 114 5.65 -3.96 15.07
CA LEU A 114 4.76 -2.91 14.61
C LEU A 114 4.02 -3.39 13.35
N SER A 115 2.73 -3.11 13.28
CA SER A 115 1.91 -3.40 12.09
C SER A 115 2.08 -2.32 11.02
N TRP A 116 2.32 -1.07 11.43
CA TRP A 116 2.47 0.07 10.55
C TRP A 116 3.56 1.03 11.01
N LEU A 117 4.18 1.70 10.05
CA LEU A 117 5.03 2.85 10.28
C LEU A 117 4.39 4.08 9.63
N PHE A 118 4.32 5.18 10.37
CA PHE A 118 3.94 6.50 9.85
C PHE A 118 5.20 7.32 9.64
N TRP A 119 5.51 7.58 8.37
CA TRP A 119 6.52 8.57 8.01
C TRP A 119 5.95 9.97 8.20
N PHE A 120 6.75 10.89 8.74
CA PHE A 120 6.47 12.32 8.71
C PHE A 120 7.75 13.13 8.43
N ASP A 121 7.64 14.15 7.58
CA ASP A 121 8.69 15.14 7.35
C ASP A 121 8.82 16.07 8.57
N ALA A 122 10.05 16.53 8.82
CA ALA A 122 10.37 17.32 10.01
C ALA A 122 9.72 18.72 10.04
N ASP A 123 9.20 19.20 8.90
CA ASP A 123 8.39 20.42 8.80
C ASP A 123 6.89 20.14 8.97
N THR A 124 6.54 19.30 9.95
CA THR A 124 5.17 19.04 10.38
C THR A 124 5.00 19.29 11.88
N VAL A 125 3.81 19.74 12.29
CA VAL A 125 3.46 20.01 13.70
C VAL A 125 2.16 19.30 14.04
N ILE A 126 2.14 18.51 15.11
CA ILE A 126 0.91 17.90 15.65
C ILE A 126 0.00 19.00 16.20
N LEU A 127 -1.28 18.97 15.90
CA LEU A 127 -2.29 19.90 16.40
C LEU A 127 -3.32 19.23 17.30
N ASN A 128 -3.76 18.03 16.92
CA ASN A 128 -4.72 17.27 17.71
C ASN A 128 -4.06 16.07 18.38
N TYR A 129 -3.70 16.24 19.65
CA TYR A 129 -3.04 15.22 20.46
C TYR A 129 -3.92 14.00 20.81
N LYS A 130 -5.25 14.11 20.64
CA LYS A 130 -6.20 13.01 20.91
C LYS A 130 -6.44 12.12 19.69
N MET A 131 -6.04 12.56 18.51
CA MET A 131 -6.23 11.80 17.28
C MET A 131 -5.22 10.65 17.22
N SER A 132 -5.67 9.40 17.23
CA SER A 132 -4.76 8.25 17.10
C SER A 132 -4.42 8.03 15.61
N LEU A 133 -3.24 7.47 15.34
CA LEU A 133 -2.83 7.16 13.96
C LEU A 133 -3.65 6.01 13.36
N GLU A 134 -4.12 5.08 14.21
CA GLU A 134 -5.00 3.98 13.81
C GLU A 134 -6.33 4.49 13.24
N THR A 135 -6.77 5.70 13.59
CA THR A 135 -7.97 6.32 13.02
C THR A 135 -7.94 6.31 11.49
N PHE A 136 -6.79 6.52 10.87
CA PHE A 136 -6.64 6.63 9.41
C PHE A 136 -6.29 5.32 8.70
N LEU A 137 -6.02 4.26 9.45
CA LEU A 137 -5.58 2.98 8.88
C LEU A 137 -6.77 2.15 8.38
N PRO A 138 -6.54 1.18 7.48
CA PRO A 138 -7.57 0.21 7.11
C PRO A 138 -7.96 -0.60 8.35
N PRO A 139 -9.26 -0.91 8.55
CA PRO A 139 -9.70 -1.77 9.65
C PRO A 139 -8.97 -3.13 9.66
N ASP A 140 -8.29 -3.45 10.77
CA ASP A 140 -7.44 -4.65 10.86
C ASP A 140 -8.19 -5.97 10.68
N MET A 141 -9.47 -6.01 11.07
CA MET A 141 -10.31 -7.20 10.97
C MET A 141 -10.94 -7.39 9.58
N ASP A 142 -10.68 -6.48 8.64
CA ASP A 142 -11.21 -6.55 7.28
C ASP A 142 -10.20 -7.25 6.35
N ASN A 143 -10.48 -8.53 6.07
CA ASN A 143 -9.65 -9.35 5.18
C ASN A 143 -9.55 -8.79 3.75
N GLU A 144 -10.54 -8.01 3.28
CA GLU A 144 -10.52 -7.41 1.94
C GLU A 144 -9.52 -6.26 1.83
N LEU A 145 -9.01 -5.76 2.96
CA LEU A 145 -8.05 -4.66 3.06
C LEU A 145 -6.68 -5.12 3.62
N SER A 146 -6.53 -6.41 3.91
CA SER A 146 -5.30 -7.00 4.47
C SER A 146 -4.06 -6.83 3.57
N ASP A 147 -4.28 -6.71 2.26
CA ASP A 147 -3.26 -6.51 1.23
C ASP A 147 -3.05 -5.02 0.89
N VAL A 148 -3.64 -4.08 1.64
CA VAL A 148 -3.24 -2.67 1.57
C VAL A 148 -1.93 -2.52 2.32
N HIS A 149 -0.89 -2.05 1.64
CA HIS A 149 0.47 -1.94 2.18
C HIS A 149 0.94 -0.51 2.35
N ILE A 150 0.29 0.46 1.70
CA ILE A 150 0.67 1.86 1.83
C ILE A 150 -0.53 2.79 1.65
N LEU A 151 -0.61 3.81 2.50
CA LEU A 151 -1.54 4.93 2.38
C LEU A 151 -0.72 6.17 2.04
N VAL A 152 -1.06 6.82 0.93
CA VAL A 152 -0.39 8.03 0.45
C VAL A 152 -1.43 9.14 0.29
N THR A 153 -0.96 10.37 0.12
CA THR A 153 -1.82 11.50 -0.20
C THR A 153 -1.35 12.17 -1.48
N GLU A 154 -2.24 12.97 -2.09
CA GLU A 154 -1.97 13.69 -3.33
C GLU A 154 -2.35 15.17 -3.21
N ASP A 155 -1.58 16.01 -3.89
CA ASP A 155 -1.82 17.44 -4.04
C ASP A 155 -1.79 17.86 -5.52
N TRP A 156 -1.75 19.16 -5.80
CA TRP A 156 -1.75 19.70 -7.17
C TRP A 156 -0.53 19.29 -8.02
N ASN A 157 0.53 18.75 -7.40
CA ASN A 157 1.73 18.22 -8.05
C ASN A 157 1.73 16.67 -8.12
N GLY A 158 0.64 16.00 -7.77
CA GLY A 158 0.56 14.54 -7.69
C GLY A 158 0.86 14.04 -6.28
N LEU A 159 1.48 12.85 -6.18
CA LEU A 159 1.76 12.22 -4.89
C LEU A 159 2.60 13.13 -3.98
N ASN A 160 2.19 13.28 -2.73
CA ASN A 160 2.97 13.93 -1.67
C ASN A 160 3.41 12.88 -0.64
N ASN A 161 4.72 12.69 -0.47
CA ASN A 161 5.25 11.70 0.47
C ASN A 161 5.84 12.33 1.75
N GLY A 162 5.35 13.50 2.13
CA GLY A 162 5.75 14.17 3.37
C GLY A 162 5.13 13.57 4.62
N VAL A 163 3.91 13.03 4.52
CA VAL A 163 3.34 12.16 5.56
C VAL A 163 2.61 11.00 4.88
N PHE A 164 2.92 9.77 5.28
CA PHE A 164 2.28 8.56 4.73
C PHE A 164 2.42 7.37 5.69
N ALA A 165 1.54 6.38 5.54
CA ALA A 165 1.57 5.16 6.34
C ALA A 165 2.01 3.97 5.49
N ILE A 166 2.92 3.14 6.00
CA ILE A 166 3.41 1.94 5.33
C ILE A 166 3.34 0.72 6.26
N ARG A 167 2.75 -0.38 5.78
CA ARG A 167 2.55 -1.60 6.56
C ARG A 167 3.88 -2.32 6.75
N THR A 168 4.09 -2.95 7.90
CA THR A 168 5.16 -3.91 8.11
C THR A 168 4.87 -5.21 7.36
N ALA A 169 5.25 -5.25 6.09
CA ALA A 169 5.05 -6.40 5.22
C ALA A 169 6.26 -6.58 4.27
N PRO A 170 6.56 -7.82 3.82
CA PRO A 170 7.58 -8.07 2.80
C PRO A 170 7.38 -7.24 1.52
N ASP A 171 6.13 -6.97 1.14
CA ASP A 171 5.81 -6.19 -0.04
C ASP A 171 6.14 -4.70 0.11
N SER A 172 6.04 -4.15 1.32
CA SER A 172 6.54 -2.81 1.64
C SER A 172 8.06 -2.70 1.51
N VAL A 173 8.80 -3.74 1.90
CA VAL A 173 10.26 -3.80 1.69
C VAL A 173 10.57 -3.84 0.21
N ASN A 174 9.85 -4.65 -0.56
CA ASN A 174 9.99 -4.72 -2.02
C ASN A 174 9.69 -3.38 -2.70
N LEU A 175 8.68 -2.66 -2.21
CA LEU A 175 8.33 -1.32 -2.69
C LEU A 175 9.50 -0.35 -2.49
N LEU A 176 10.03 -0.23 -1.26
CA LEU A 176 11.15 0.67 -0.97
C LEU A 176 12.43 0.29 -1.71
N ALA A 177 12.69 -1.02 -1.89
CA ALA A 177 13.82 -1.49 -2.70
C ALA A 177 13.68 -1.03 -4.16
N SER A 178 12.46 -1.08 -4.70
CA SER A 178 12.19 -0.63 -6.07
C SER A 178 12.33 0.89 -6.21
N ILE A 179 11.96 1.65 -5.17
CA ILE A 179 12.13 3.11 -5.13
C ILE A 179 13.62 3.46 -5.09
N LEU A 180 14.38 2.85 -4.19
CA LEU A 180 15.83 3.10 -4.07
C LEU A 180 16.59 2.75 -5.35
N ALA A 181 16.27 1.60 -5.95
CA ALA A 181 16.88 1.15 -7.19
C ALA A 181 16.49 2.01 -8.41
N PHE A 182 15.37 2.75 -8.34
CA PHE A 182 14.80 3.45 -9.48
C PHE A 182 15.81 4.38 -10.17
N ARG A 183 16.55 5.16 -9.37
CA ARG A 183 17.53 6.14 -9.89
C ARG A 183 18.67 5.49 -10.69
N ASP A 184 19.07 4.28 -10.31
CA ASP A 184 20.20 3.57 -10.94
C ASP A 184 19.76 2.81 -12.19
N PHE A 185 18.53 2.28 -12.21
CA PHE A 185 18.00 1.52 -13.33
C PHE A 185 17.23 2.38 -14.34
N ARG A 186 16.87 3.61 -13.98
CA ARG A 186 16.20 4.59 -14.86
C ARG A 186 16.81 5.99 -14.73
N PRO A 187 18.14 6.15 -14.94
CA PRO A 187 18.84 7.41 -14.68
C PRO A 187 18.37 8.57 -15.56
N GLU A 188 17.82 8.29 -16.74
CA GLU A 188 17.31 9.30 -17.68
C GLU A 188 15.92 9.83 -17.31
N THR A 189 15.28 9.28 -16.27
CA THR A 189 13.96 9.72 -15.84
C THR A 189 14.08 11.01 -15.06
N ILE A 190 13.31 12.02 -15.46
CA ILE A 190 13.23 13.28 -14.73
C ILE A 190 12.44 13.03 -13.44
N LEU A 191 13.05 13.34 -12.30
CA LEU A 191 12.44 13.23 -10.97
C LEU A 191 12.35 14.64 -10.35
N PRO A 192 11.29 15.43 -10.67
CA PRO A 192 11.16 16.79 -10.17
C PRO A 192 11.22 16.90 -8.64
N PHE A 193 10.72 15.87 -7.95
CA PHE A 193 10.68 15.74 -6.50
C PHE A 193 11.46 14.50 -6.00
N GLN A 194 12.53 14.12 -6.71
CA GLN A 194 13.46 13.05 -6.32
C GLN A 194 12.76 11.74 -5.91
N ASP A 195 12.85 11.35 -4.63
CA ASP A 195 12.30 10.09 -4.11
C ASP A 195 10.78 10.06 -4.19
N GLN A 196 10.10 11.21 -4.04
CA GLN A 196 8.65 11.33 -4.22
C GLN A 196 8.22 10.98 -5.64
N SER A 197 8.91 11.53 -6.65
CA SER A 197 8.64 11.21 -8.05
C SER A 197 8.94 9.73 -8.35
N ALA A 198 10.00 9.17 -7.77
CA ALA A 198 10.31 7.75 -7.93
C ALA A 198 9.22 6.87 -7.29
N MET A 199 8.75 7.24 -6.09
CA MET A 199 7.67 6.57 -5.39
C MET A 199 6.37 6.58 -6.19
N GLU A 200 5.95 7.73 -6.69
CA GLU A 200 4.77 7.86 -7.56
C GLU A 200 4.84 6.91 -8.77
N MET A 201 5.96 6.92 -9.50
CA MET A 201 6.14 6.06 -10.67
C MET A 201 6.24 4.57 -10.32
N VAL A 202 6.76 4.21 -9.15
CA VAL A 202 6.80 2.82 -8.69
C VAL A 202 5.41 2.35 -8.27
N LEU A 203 4.63 3.17 -7.58
CA LEU A 203 3.26 2.85 -7.17
C LEU A 203 2.31 2.67 -8.34
N GLN A 204 2.57 3.28 -9.49
CA GLN A 204 1.81 3.02 -10.72
C GLN A 204 2.08 1.64 -11.36
N GLN A 205 3.14 0.93 -10.94
CA GLN A 205 3.45 -0.39 -11.48
C GLN A 205 2.45 -1.42 -10.97
N ARG A 206 2.02 -2.35 -11.84
CA ARG A 206 1.05 -3.41 -11.51
C ARG A 206 1.35 -4.14 -10.20
N LYS A 207 2.65 -4.36 -9.90
CA LYS A 207 3.09 -5.04 -8.68
C LYS A 207 2.67 -4.32 -7.40
N PHE A 208 2.57 -2.99 -7.41
CA PHE A 208 2.34 -2.17 -6.22
C PHE A 208 1.00 -1.43 -6.24
N ALA A 209 0.49 -1.11 -7.43
CA ALA A 209 -0.71 -0.29 -7.62
C ALA A 209 -1.96 -0.83 -6.89
N GLU A 210 -2.15 -2.15 -6.85
CA GLU A 210 -3.31 -2.74 -6.18
C GLU A 210 -3.23 -2.69 -4.65
N HIS A 211 -2.05 -2.39 -4.10
CA HIS A 211 -1.73 -2.42 -2.67
C HIS A 211 -1.52 -1.01 -2.08
N ALA A 212 -1.67 0.02 -2.91
CA ALA A 212 -1.51 1.43 -2.55
C ALA A 212 -2.86 2.14 -2.59
N VAL A 213 -3.11 2.97 -1.59
CA VAL A 213 -4.37 3.72 -1.47
C VAL A 213 -4.03 5.19 -1.30
N THR A 214 -4.54 6.02 -2.20
CA THR A 214 -4.54 7.47 -2.02
C THR A 214 -5.73 7.83 -1.13
N VAL A 215 -5.46 8.49 -0.01
CA VAL A 215 -6.48 8.99 0.93
C VAL A 215 -6.51 10.52 0.89
N PRO A 216 -7.57 11.18 1.41
CA PRO A 216 -7.64 12.63 1.45
C PRO A 216 -6.43 13.25 2.17
N GLN A 217 -5.79 14.23 1.53
CA GLN A 217 -4.60 14.93 2.03
C GLN A 217 -4.77 15.43 3.47
N ARG A 218 -5.96 15.95 3.81
CA ARG A 218 -6.26 16.52 5.12
C ARG A 218 -6.11 15.56 6.30
N TRP A 219 -6.32 14.26 6.07
CA TRP A 219 -6.35 13.25 7.14
C TRP A 219 -5.10 13.28 7.99
N PHE A 220 -3.93 13.31 7.35
CA PHE A 220 -2.65 13.33 8.07
C PHE A 220 -1.56 14.14 7.36
N ASN A 221 -1.87 14.88 6.29
CA ASN A 221 -0.89 15.64 5.52
C ASN A 221 -1.41 17.05 5.16
N ALA A 222 -2.25 17.63 6.02
CA ALA A 222 -2.93 18.89 5.76
C ALA A 222 -1.95 20.07 5.62
N TYR A 223 -2.25 21.02 4.74
CA TYR A 223 -1.41 22.19 4.49
C TYR A 223 -1.80 23.40 5.33
N ALA A 224 -0.78 24.15 5.76
CA ALA A 224 -0.99 25.46 6.37
C ALA A 224 -1.56 26.51 5.39
N SER A 225 -1.21 26.37 4.11
CA SER A 225 -1.65 27.24 3.02
C SER A 225 -1.55 26.53 1.68
N ILE A 226 -2.48 26.77 0.76
CA ILE A 226 -2.50 26.19 -0.57
C ILE A 226 -2.08 27.22 -1.62
N LYS A 227 -1.50 26.73 -2.73
CA LYS A 227 -1.17 27.57 -3.89
C LYS A 227 -2.29 27.60 -4.94
N SER A 228 -3.32 26.77 -4.79
CA SER A 228 -4.40 26.60 -5.77
C SER A 228 -5.76 26.50 -5.08
N GLU A 229 -6.75 27.23 -5.57
CA GLU A 229 -8.15 27.23 -5.09
C GLU A 229 -8.81 25.84 -5.24
N SER A 230 -8.34 24.99 -6.16
CA SER A 230 -8.92 23.65 -6.37
C SER A 230 -8.59 22.63 -5.27
N TYR A 231 -7.78 23.01 -4.28
CA TYR A 231 -7.31 22.12 -3.20
C TYR A 231 -7.63 22.71 -1.82
N GLU A 232 -8.69 23.50 -1.69
CA GLU A 232 -9.14 24.03 -0.39
C GLU A 232 -9.36 22.94 0.67
N ASP A 233 -9.81 21.76 0.25
CA ASP A 233 -10.00 20.62 1.13
C ASP A 233 -8.68 20.04 1.69
N ALA A 234 -7.53 20.42 1.14
CA ALA A 234 -6.22 20.06 1.67
C ALA A 234 -5.73 20.99 2.80
N LEU A 235 -6.41 22.12 3.03
CA LEU A 235 -6.06 23.04 4.12
C LEU A 235 -6.36 22.42 5.48
N VAL A 236 -5.49 22.72 6.43
CA VAL A 236 -5.67 22.33 7.82
C VAL A 236 -6.93 22.96 8.41
N GLN A 237 -7.70 22.14 9.11
CA GLN A 237 -8.94 22.49 9.80
C GLN A 237 -8.86 22.11 11.27
N ARG A 238 -9.78 22.68 12.04
CA ARG A 238 -9.93 22.37 13.47
C ARG A 238 -10.22 20.89 13.66
N GLY A 239 -9.47 20.24 14.56
CA GLY A 239 -9.57 18.80 14.81
C GLY A 239 -8.66 17.93 13.96
N ASP A 240 -7.98 18.49 12.94
CA ASP A 240 -7.00 17.75 12.15
C ASP A 240 -5.79 17.31 12.97
N LEU A 241 -5.20 16.18 12.58
CA LEU A 241 -4.06 15.59 13.27
C LEU A 241 -2.87 16.56 13.32
N LEU A 242 -2.47 17.10 12.16
CA LEU A 242 -1.25 17.86 11.99
C LEU A 242 -1.34 18.88 10.87
N VAL A 243 -0.36 19.77 10.82
CA VAL A 243 -0.12 20.70 9.72
C VAL A 243 1.27 20.49 9.12
N HIS A 244 1.37 20.56 7.80
CA HIS A 244 2.59 20.40 7.01
C HIS A 244 2.94 21.70 6.25
N PHE A 245 4.21 22.09 6.30
CA PHE A 245 4.74 23.32 5.70
C PHE A 245 5.49 23.08 4.37
N ALA A 246 5.06 22.07 3.60
CA ALA A 246 5.67 21.62 2.36
C ALA A 246 5.96 22.77 1.39
N GLY A 247 7.23 22.95 1.03
CA GLY A 247 7.63 23.92 0.01
C GLY A 247 7.32 25.38 0.34
N LEU A 248 7.00 25.71 1.59
CA LEU A 248 6.79 27.09 2.04
C LEU A 248 8.13 27.77 2.36
N PRO A 249 8.28 29.07 2.08
CA PRO A 249 9.42 29.85 2.56
C PRO A 249 9.29 30.17 4.05
N GLY A 250 10.40 30.39 4.74
CA GLY A 250 10.40 30.82 6.15
C GLY A 250 9.87 29.77 7.13
N ARG A 251 10.04 28.47 6.83
CA ARG A 251 9.48 27.36 7.61
C ARG A 251 9.79 27.43 9.09
N GLU A 252 11.01 27.80 9.50
CA GLU A 252 11.35 27.89 10.92
C GLU A 252 10.46 28.86 11.70
N ARG A 253 10.07 29.98 11.07
CA ARG A 253 9.14 30.93 11.67
C ARG A 253 7.75 30.30 11.79
N LEU A 254 7.26 29.69 10.72
CA LEU A 254 5.95 29.03 10.69
C LEU A 254 5.88 27.87 11.71
N LEU A 255 6.91 27.02 11.77
CA LEU A 255 7.03 25.96 12.77
C LEU A 255 6.94 26.54 14.17
N ASN A 256 7.63 27.62 14.47
CA ASN A 256 7.56 28.25 15.78
C ASN A 256 6.18 28.83 16.11
N GLU A 257 5.52 29.49 15.15
CA GLU A 257 4.17 30.04 15.31
C GLU A 257 3.15 28.91 15.55
N TRP A 258 3.21 27.82 14.78
CA TRP A 258 2.28 26.70 14.92
C TRP A 258 2.60 25.79 16.11
N CYS A 259 3.87 25.65 16.51
CA CYS A 259 4.21 25.02 17.79
C CYS A 259 3.60 25.80 18.97
N GLN A 260 3.58 27.14 18.92
CA GLN A 260 2.91 27.94 19.96
C GLN A 260 1.40 27.69 20.03
N ILE A 261 0.75 27.37 18.89
CA ILE A 261 -0.67 27.00 18.85
C ILE A 261 -0.84 25.59 19.42
N SER A 262 -0.07 24.64 18.91
CA SER A 262 -0.06 23.23 19.33
C SER A 262 0.13 23.07 20.84
N GLU A 263 1.14 23.74 21.41
CA GLU A 263 1.52 23.63 22.82
C GLU A 263 0.45 24.18 23.78
N ARG A 264 -0.47 25.04 23.32
CA ARG A 264 -1.61 25.50 24.13
C ARG A 264 -2.64 24.41 24.35
N GLN A 265 -2.71 23.45 23.43
CA GLN A 265 -3.70 22.38 23.43
C GLN A 265 -5.14 22.90 23.57
N ASP A 266 -5.44 24.00 22.88
CA ASP A 266 -6.77 24.62 22.94
C ASP A 266 -7.85 23.61 22.47
N PRO A 267 -9.01 23.53 23.16
CA PRO A 267 -10.07 22.55 22.82
C PRO A 267 -10.61 22.67 21.40
N GLU A 268 -10.38 23.80 20.73
CA GLU A 268 -10.74 23.98 19.32
C GLU A 268 -9.88 23.17 18.36
N TRP A 269 -8.66 22.78 18.75
CA TRP A 269 -7.75 21.93 17.97
C TRP A 269 -7.72 20.51 18.50
N VAL A 270 -7.80 20.33 19.82
CA VAL A 270 -7.66 19.03 20.50
C VAL A 270 -9.03 18.36 20.73
N ILE A 271 -9.63 17.93 19.63
CA ILE A 271 -10.97 17.34 19.56
C ILE A 271 -10.86 15.80 19.60
N TYR A 272 -11.73 15.13 20.35
CA TYR A 272 -11.76 13.66 20.33
C TYR A 272 -12.15 13.15 18.94
N PRO A 273 -11.57 12.05 18.43
CA PRO A 273 -11.93 11.50 17.11
C PRO A 273 -13.43 11.36 16.91
N GLU A 274 -14.16 10.90 17.93
CA GLU A 274 -15.61 10.69 17.93
C GLU A 274 -16.42 11.97 17.69
N ASP A 275 -15.85 13.12 18.05
CA ASP A 275 -16.47 14.45 17.91
C ASP A 275 -16.06 15.15 16.60
N THR A 276 -15.25 14.50 15.75
CA THR A 276 -14.86 15.01 14.42
C THR A 276 -15.67 14.36 13.30
N SER A 277 -15.48 14.79 12.04
CA SER A 277 -16.05 14.09 10.87
C SER A 277 -15.34 12.79 10.54
N TYR A 278 -14.13 12.56 11.07
CA TYR A 278 -13.25 11.46 10.65
C TYR A 278 -13.89 10.07 10.78
N PRO A 279 -14.55 9.68 11.89
CA PRO A 279 -15.10 8.33 12.00
C PRO A 279 -16.09 7.99 10.88
N ALA A 280 -17.00 8.92 10.57
CA ALA A 280 -17.99 8.72 9.50
C ALA A 280 -17.34 8.78 8.12
N GLU A 281 -16.47 9.76 7.89
CA GLU A 281 -15.77 9.99 6.63
C GLU A 281 -14.87 8.80 6.25
N ILE A 282 -14.06 8.32 7.20
CA ILE A 282 -13.13 7.21 7.01
C ILE A 282 -13.87 5.90 6.82
N HIS A 283 -14.93 5.65 7.60
CA HIS A 283 -15.77 4.47 7.40
C HIS A 283 -16.39 4.47 6.00
N GLN A 284 -16.98 5.59 5.57
CA GLN A 284 -17.57 5.72 4.24
C GLN A 284 -16.53 5.54 3.12
N PHE A 285 -15.31 6.07 3.32
CA PHE A 285 -14.21 5.92 2.38
C PHE A 285 -13.85 4.44 2.18
N TRP A 286 -13.63 3.69 3.26
CA TRP A 286 -13.24 2.28 3.17
C TRP A 286 -14.35 1.40 2.57
N GLU A 287 -15.62 1.65 2.88
CA GLU A 287 -16.75 0.96 2.24
C GLU A 287 -16.80 1.23 0.73
N SER A 288 -16.65 2.50 0.33
CA SER A 288 -16.64 2.88 -1.09
C SER A 288 -15.44 2.27 -1.82
N PHE A 289 -14.26 2.31 -1.19
CA PHE A 289 -13.03 1.72 -1.72
C PHE A 289 -13.18 0.21 -1.98
N LYS A 290 -13.80 -0.53 -1.05
CA LYS A 290 -14.06 -1.97 -1.24
C LYS A 290 -14.95 -2.24 -2.45
N VAL A 291 -16.04 -1.49 -2.60
CA VAL A 291 -16.96 -1.63 -3.74
C VAL A 291 -16.24 -1.37 -5.06
N GLU A 292 -15.52 -0.25 -5.16
CA GLU A 292 -14.76 0.10 -6.36
C GLU A 292 -13.68 -0.93 -6.68
N ARG A 293 -12.96 -1.39 -5.66
CA ARG A 293 -11.89 -2.39 -5.82
C ARG A 293 -12.45 -3.73 -6.26
N ALA A 294 -13.57 -4.17 -5.71
CA ALA A 294 -14.24 -5.40 -6.13
C ALA A 294 -14.67 -5.33 -7.61
N GLU A 295 -15.20 -4.18 -8.04
CA GLU A 295 -15.58 -3.97 -9.45
C GLU A 295 -14.34 -3.90 -10.36
N ARG A 296 -13.28 -3.18 -9.98
CA ARG A 296 -12.00 -3.19 -10.70
C ARG A 296 -11.45 -4.62 -10.87
N ARG A 297 -11.39 -5.41 -9.80
CA ARG A 297 -10.95 -6.82 -9.82
C ARG A 297 -11.87 -7.71 -10.66
N ARG A 298 -13.17 -7.44 -10.67
CA ARG A 298 -14.13 -8.15 -11.52
C ARG A 298 -13.87 -7.85 -13.00
N ILE A 299 -13.73 -6.58 -13.35
CA ILE A 299 -13.38 -6.12 -14.70
C ILE A 299 -12.06 -6.75 -15.14
N GLU A 300 -11.00 -6.68 -14.32
CA GLU A 300 -9.69 -7.26 -14.64
C GLU A 300 -9.75 -8.80 -14.81
N ARG A 301 -10.43 -9.53 -13.93
CA ARG A 301 -10.62 -10.99 -14.09
C ARG A 301 -11.38 -11.34 -15.35
N PHE A 302 -12.39 -10.54 -15.66
CA PHE A 302 -13.17 -10.68 -16.88
C PHE A 302 -12.29 -10.47 -18.12
N TRP A 303 -11.44 -9.44 -18.12
CA TRP A 303 -10.45 -9.18 -19.16
C TRP A 303 -9.43 -10.30 -19.30
N GLU A 304 -8.85 -10.80 -18.21
CA GLU A 304 -7.86 -11.89 -18.26
C GLU A 304 -8.49 -13.18 -18.80
N THR A 305 -9.75 -13.46 -18.44
CA THR A 305 -10.51 -14.60 -18.98
C THR A 305 -10.77 -14.43 -20.47
N GLY A 306 -11.22 -13.23 -20.89
CA GLY A 306 -11.43 -12.89 -22.30
C GLY A 306 -10.15 -12.96 -23.12
N LYS A 307 -9.04 -12.48 -22.57
CA LYS A 307 -7.69 -12.55 -23.15
C LYS A 307 -7.24 -13.99 -23.34
N LEU A 308 -7.37 -14.84 -22.30
CA LEU A 308 -6.98 -16.24 -22.38
C LEU A 308 -7.79 -16.98 -23.45
N HIS A 309 -9.10 -16.74 -23.50
CA HIS A 309 -9.99 -17.31 -24.51
C HIS A 309 -9.60 -16.85 -25.92
N LEU A 310 -9.36 -15.55 -26.12
CA LEU A 310 -8.88 -14.99 -27.39
C LEU A 310 -7.53 -15.61 -27.80
N GLN A 311 -6.60 -15.77 -26.87
CA GLN A 311 -5.31 -16.43 -27.14
C GLN A 311 -5.49 -17.90 -27.57
N GLN A 312 -6.37 -18.66 -26.91
CA GLN A 312 -6.66 -20.05 -27.27
C GLN A 312 -7.26 -20.16 -28.67
N MET A 313 -8.20 -19.28 -28.96
CA MET A 313 -8.86 -19.17 -30.26
C MET A 313 -7.90 -18.86 -31.40
N ILE A 314 -7.01 -17.89 -31.20
CA ILE A 314 -6.00 -17.52 -32.20
C ILE A 314 -5.02 -18.67 -32.42
N ARG A 315 -4.56 -19.34 -31.35
CA ARG A 315 -3.73 -20.55 -31.47
C ARG A 315 -4.43 -21.64 -32.28
N PHE A 316 -5.74 -21.84 -32.06
CA PHE A 316 -6.53 -22.80 -32.82
C PHE A 316 -6.60 -22.43 -34.30
N ALA A 317 -6.93 -21.17 -34.62
CA ALA A 317 -6.97 -20.65 -35.99
C ALA A 317 -5.61 -20.78 -36.69
N SER A 318 -4.51 -20.41 -36.04
CA SER A 318 -3.15 -20.57 -36.58
C SER A 318 -2.82 -22.04 -36.89
N ARG A 319 -3.18 -22.98 -36.01
CA ARG A 319 -2.98 -24.43 -36.27
C ARG A 319 -3.83 -24.93 -37.43
N ALA A 320 -5.07 -24.45 -37.56
CA ALA A 320 -5.94 -24.81 -38.68
C ALA A 320 -5.36 -24.31 -40.01
N ILE A 321 -4.86 -23.08 -40.04
CA ILE A 321 -4.16 -22.49 -41.20
C ILE A 321 -2.91 -23.31 -41.56
N MET A 322 -2.09 -23.70 -40.59
CA MET A 322 -0.90 -24.54 -40.84
C MET A 322 -1.26 -25.87 -41.53
N LYS A 323 -2.34 -26.54 -41.09
CA LYS A 323 -2.82 -27.79 -41.72
C LYS A 323 -3.40 -27.61 -43.13
N LEU A 324 -3.88 -26.40 -43.47
CA LEU A 324 -4.37 -26.07 -44.80
C LEU A 324 -3.24 -25.69 -45.76
N VAL A 325 -2.17 -25.06 -45.26
CA VAL A 325 -0.98 -24.68 -46.03
C VAL A 325 -0.21 -25.90 -46.56
N GLU A 326 -0.22 -27.03 -45.83
CA GLU A 326 0.34 -28.30 -46.35
C GLU A 326 -0.36 -28.83 -47.62
N LYS A 327 -1.50 -28.24 -48.00
CA LYS A 327 -2.29 -28.66 -49.18
C LYS A 327 -2.33 -27.62 -50.31
N MET A 328 -1.95 -26.36 -50.08
CA MET A 328 -2.01 -25.29 -51.10
C MET A 328 -0.94 -24.21 -50.89
N ASP A 329 -0.06 -23.98 -51.88
CA ASP A 329 1.00 -22.95 -51.88
C ASP A 329 0.47 -21.51 -51.78
N THR A 330 -0.81 -21.27 -52.05
CA THR A 330 -1.43 -19.93 -52.08
C THR A 330 -1.67 -19.30 -50.71
N LEU A 331 -1.39 -19.99 -49.59
CA LEU A 331 -1.72 -19.52 -48.23
C LEU A 331 -0.52 -19.00 -47.40
N GLN A 332 0.66 -18.84 -48.03
CA GLN A 332 1.89 -18.39 -47.37
C GLN A 332 1.79 -17.00 -46.73
N ALA A 333 1.04 -16.07 -47.35
CA ALA A 333 0.79 -14.73 -46.81
C ALA A 333 -0.07 -14.76 -45.53
N SER A 334 -1.10 -15.61 -45.49
CA SER A 334 -1.97 -15.82 -44.33
C SER A 334 -1.23 -16.45 -43.14
N ARG A 335 -0.24 -17.30 -43.42
CA ARG A 335 0.67 -17.86 -42.42
C ARG A 335 1.53 -16.78 -41.75
N SER A 336 2.19 -15.92 -42.55
CA SER A 336 3.04 -14.85 -42.02
C SER A 336 2.23 -13.83 -41.22
N ALA A 337 1.00 -13.51 -41.64
CA ALA A 337 0.09 -12.64 -40.89
C ALA A 337 -0.35 -13.25 -39.54
N SER A 338 -0.70 -14.54 -39.51
CA SER A 338 -1.06 -15.24 -38.26
C SER A 338 0.10 -15.36 -37.28
N GLU A 339 1.31 -15.65 -37.75
CA GLU A 339 2.51 -15.74 -36.91
C GLU A 339 2.89 -14.37 -36.32
N LYS A 340 2.79 -13.28 -37.10
CA LYS A 340 2.97 -11.91 -36.62
C LYS A 340 1.94 -11.53 -35.56
N LEU A 341 0.66 -11.86 -35.79
CA LEU A 341 -0.39 -11.60 -34.81
C LEU A 341 -0.15 -12.38 -33.50
N LEU A 342 0.25 -13.64 -33.59
CA LEU A 342 0.54 -14.48 -32.41
C LEU A 342 1.75 -13.96 -31.62
N GLN A 343 2.82 -13.52 -32.28
CA GLN A 343 3.97 -12.91 -31.61
C GLN A 343 3.60 -11.59 -30.94
N ARG A 344 2.78 -10.76 -31.59
CA ARG A 344 2.34 -9.48 -31.04
C ARG A 344 1.41 -9.66 -29.85
N ILE A 345 0.51 -10.64 -29.88
CA ILE A 345 -0.35 -11.00 -28.74
C ILE A 345 0.42 -11.61 -27.58
N LYS A 346 1.51 -12.33 -27.85
CA LYS A 346 2.46 -12.76 -26.80
C LYS A 346 3.20 -11.58 -26.16
N ALA A 347 3.41 -10.50 -26.91
CA ALA A 347 4.07 -9.29 -26.44
C ALA A 347 3.13 -8.31 -25.72
N LEU A 348 1.80 -8.46 -25.85
CA LEU A 348 0.81 -7.59 -25.22
C LEU A 348 0.56 -7.97 -23.74
N GLY A 349 1.03 -7.13 -22.83
CA GLY A 349 0.58 -7.07 -21.44
C GLY A 349 -0.89 -6.64 -21.36
N GLY A 350 -1.61 -7.06 -20.32
CA GLY A 350 -3.06 -6.78 -20.17
C GLY A 350 -3.42 -5.29 -20.07
N LYS A 351 -2.45 -4.41 -19.80
CA LYS A 351 -2.64 -2.95 -19.70
C LYS A 351 -2.04 -2.16 -20.89
N ASP A 352 -1.50 -2.84 -21.91
CA ASP A 352 -0.72 -2.23 -23.00
C ASP A 352 -1.39 -2.32 -24.39
N ILE A 353 -2.67 -2.71 -24.46
CA ILE A 353 -3.38 -2.82 -25.75
C ILE A 353 -3.95 -1.44 -26.10
N SER A 354 -3.34 -0.77 -27.07
CA SER A 354 -3.82 0.50 -27.58
C SER A 354 -5.01 0.32 -28.54
N GLU A 355 -5.79 1.37 -28.77
CA GLU A 355 -6.88 1.39 -29.75
C GLU A 355 -6.39 1.00 -31.17
N LYS A 356 -5.13 1.33 -31.47
CA LYS A 356 -4.43 0.96 -32.69
C LYS A 356 -4.20 -0.55 -32.80
N ASP A 357 -3.86 -1.22 -31.70
CA ASP A 357 -3.70 -2.68 -31.66
C ASP A 357 -5.04 -3.40 -31.87
N ILE A 358 -6.15 -2.81 -31.39
CA ILE A 358 -7.52 -3.29 -31.64
C ILE A 358 -7.91 -3.13 -33.11
N GLN A 359 -7.59 -2.00 -33.73
CA GLN A 359 -7.85 -1.77 -35.17
C GLN A 359 -7.09 -2.77 -36.04
N GLU A 360 -5.84 -3.09 -35.68
CA GLU A 360 -5.01 -4.03 -36.42
C GLU A 360 -5.44 -5.50 -36.23
N LEU A 361 -5.94 -5.84 -35.05
CA LEU A 361 -6.61 -7.12 -34.79
C LEU A 361 -7.88 -7.24 -35.67
N ASN A 362 -8.71 -6.19 -35.74
CA ASN A 362 -9.91 -6.18 -36.58
C ASN A 362 -9.58 -6.33 -38.08
N PHE A 363 -8.51 -5.68 -38.56
CA PHE A 363 -8.03 -5.82 -39.93
C PHE A 363 -7.57 -7.26 -40.25
N THR A 364 -6.81 -7.87 -39.35
CA THR A 364 -6.33 -9.24 -39.52
C THR A 364 -7.48 -10.25 -39.53
N ILE A 365 -8.48 -10.04 -38.67
CA ILE A 365 -9.72 -10.83 -38.65
C ILE A 365 -10.51 -10.64 -39.96
N GLY A 366 -10.62 -9.43 -40.48
CA GLY A 366 -11.27 -9.16 -41.77
C GLY A 366 -10.61 -9.88 -42.95
N ASN A 367 -9.28 -10.01 -42.95
CA ASN A 367 -8.56 -10.76 -43.98
C ASN A 367 -8.80 -12.27 -43.86
N ILE A 368 -8.92 -12.79 -42.64
CA ILE A 368 -9.32 -14.19 -42.41
C ILE A 368 -10.75 -14.43 -42.91
N ASP A 369 -11.69 -13.50 -42.67
CA ASP A 369 -13.08 -13.55 -43.17
C ASP A 369 -13.17 -13.58 -44.71
N GLN A 370 -12.29 -12.86 -45.41
CA GLN A 370 -12.25 -12.88 -46.87
C GLN A 370 -11.76 -14.22 -47.43
N VAL A 371 -10.72 -14.81 -46.82
CA VAL A 371 -10.22 -16.16 -47.19
C VAL A 371 -11.27 -17.24 -46.87
N SER A 372 -12.16 -16.93 -45.93
CA SER A 372 -13.21 -17.79 -45.40
C SER A 372 -14.38 -18.05 -46.35
N LYS A 373 -14.59 -17.19 -47.36
CA LYS A 373 -15.77 -17.18 -48.24
C LYS A 373 -15.69 -18.16 -49.43
N SER A 374 -14.94 -19.25 -49.34
CA SER A 374 -15.11 -20.43 -50.21
C SER A 374 -14.80 -21.74 -49.45
N PRO A 375 -15.58 -22.83 -49.67
CA PRO A 375 -16.07 -23.64 -48.56
C PRO A 375 -15.36 -24.99 -48.38
N SER A 376 -15.19 -25.45 -47.14
CA SER A 376 -15.86 -26.66 -46.60
C SER A 376 -15.37 -27.11 -45.20
N SER A 377 -16.32 -27.63 -44.42
CA SER A 377 -16.17 -28.40 -43.16
C SER A 377 -15.95 -27.64 -41.84
N GLY A 378 -16.32 -28.28 -40.72
CA GLY A 378 -16.48 -27.73 -39.36
C GLY A 378 -15.26 -27.04 -38.72
N GLN A 379 -14.14 -26.93 -39.43
CA GLN A 379 -13.05 -26.00 -39.10
C GLN A 379 -13.47 -24.54 -39.29
N MET A 380 -14.36 -24.27 -40.26
CA MET A 380 -14.95 -22.95 -40.52
C MET A 380 -15.82 -22.45 -39.36
N GLN A 381 -16.59 -23.35 -38.76
CA GLN A 381 -17.47 -23.05 -37.65
C GLN A 381 -16.69 -22.59 -36.41
N LYS A 382 -15.49 -23.14 -36.21
CA LYS A 382 -14.60 -22.76 -35.09
C LYS A 382 -13.85 -21.45 -35.33
N ILE A 383 -13.57 -21.11 -36.60
CA ILE A 383 -13.08 -19.77 -37.00
C ILE A 383 -14.20 -18.73 -36.85
N MET A 384 -15.46 -19.12 -37.07
CA MET A 384 -16.61 -18.25 -36.81
C MET A 384 -16.90 -18.09 -35.32
N GLU A 385 -16.79 -19.14 -34.49
CA GLU A 385 -16.82 -19.01 -33.02
C GLU A 385 -15.70 -18.06 -32.56
N ALA A 386 -14.47 -18.31 -33.03
CA ALA A 386 -13.39 -17.35 -33.29
C ALA A 386 -13.78 -15.87 -33.23
N TYR A 387 -14.41 -15.53 -34.33
CA TYR A 387 -14.87 -14.21 -34.71
C TYR A 387 -15.97 -13.68 -33.78
N TYR A 388 -16.95 -14.51 -33.43
CA TYR A 388 -18.07 -14.09 -32.57
C TYR A 388 -17.64 -13.83 -31.13
N THR A 389 -16.72 -14.60 -30.55
CA THR A 389 -16.22 -14.28 -29.20
C THR A 389 -15.36 -13.02 -29.21
N THR A 390 -14.58 -12.78 -30.27
CA THR A 390 -13.82 -11.52 -30.41
C THR A 390 -14.76 -10.32 -30.54
N ARG A 391 -15.88 -10.46 -31.27
CA ARG A 391 -16.93 -9.43 -31.38
C ARG A 391 -17.69 -9.23 -30.08
N TYR A 392 -17.93 -10.28 -29.30
CA TYR A 392 -18.53 -10.21 -27.97
C TYR A 392 -17.63 -9.44 -26.99
N LEU A 393 -16.33 -9.73 -26.97
CA LEU A 393 -15.36 -8.96 -26.17
C LEU A 393 -15.31 -7.46 -26.57
N LYS A 394 -15.61 -7.12 -27.82
CA LYS A 394 -15.75 -5.73 -28.29
C LYS A 394 -16.98 -5.02 -27.74
N THR A 395 -18.10 -5.73 -27.56
CA THR A 395 -19.31 -5.19 -26.89
C THR A 395 -19.16 -5.05 -25.37
N LEU A 396 -18.06 -5.55 -24.80
CA LEU A 396 -17.73 -5.39 -23.38
C LEU A 396 -16.80 -4.19 -23.12
N HIS A 397 -16.25 -3.59 -24.18
CA HIS A 397 -15.46 -2.35 -24.10
C HIS A 397 -16.33 -1.09 -24.18
N TYR A 398 -17.55 -1.23 -24.70
CA TYR A 398 -18.62 -0.24 -24.67
C TYR A 398 -19.88 -0.97 -24.21
N PRO A 399 -20.26 -0.93 -22.91
CA PRO A 399 -21.62 -1.31 -22.56
C PRO A 399 -22.58 -0.43 -23.39
N PRO A 400 -23.73 -0.95 -23.85
CA PRO A 400 -24.76 -0.08 -24.40
C PRO A 400 -25.08 1.01 -23.37
N GLU A 401 -25.19 2.26 -23.82
CA GLU A 401 -25.66 3.39 -23.01
C GLU A 401 -26.98 3.09 -22.28
#